data_AF-A0A316RG31-F1
#
_entry.id   AF-A0A316RG31-F1
#
_cell.length_a   1.000
_cell.length_b   1.000
_cell.length_c   1.000
_cell.angle_alpha   90.00
_cell.angle_beta   90.00
_cell.angle_gamma   90.00
#
_symmetry.space_group_name_H-M   'P 1'
#
loop_
_entity.id
_entity.type
_entity.pdbx_description
1 polymer ?
#
loop_
_entity_poly.entity_id
_entity_poly.type
_entity_poly.pdbx_seq_one_letter_code
_entity_poly.pdbx_strand_id
1 'polypeptide(L)'
;MPIQTPKVWVNLMTSKDVNKVQNEVKKASEKTLTGAVKAWCQLFKSGKEINEILKDNDIKVDKTVAPALIALAKDKEIVIQLCKEILPRVDETFCAYKEIERVYLDKQDQDKNIKLSEDKVTEISITGKAHKRFGYNEPVEYEGGVYYEMFNGSDKRIVKCAVPIKRYTFSLIAKCVTYYLTHPKNER
;
A
#
# COMPACT_ATOMS: atom_id res chain seq x y z
N MET A 1 16.15 40.50 -16.07
CA MET A 1 15.86 39.25 -16.81
C MET A 1 15.51 38.17 -15.80
N PRO A 2 14.29 37.62 -15.76
CA PRO A 2 14.02 36.43 -14.98
C PRO A 2 14.53 35.21 -15.76
N ILE A 3 15.45 34.48 -15.17
CA ILE A 3 15.93 33.19 -15.66
C ILE A 3 14.73 32.24 -15.66
N GLN A 4 14.23 31.93 -16.86
CA GLN A 4 13.30 30.82 -17.03
C GLN A 4 14.08 29.54 -16.75
N THR A 5 13.94 28.98 -15.56
CA THR A 5 14.29 27.58 -15.32
C THR A 5 13.39 26.73 -16.21
N PRO A 6 13.94 25.89 -17.11
CA PRO A 6 13.11 25.01 -17.89
C PRO A 6 12.42 24.04 -16.94
N LYS A 7 11.09 24.08 -16.89
CA LYS A 7 10.28 22.98 -16.33
C LYS A 7 10.51 21.77 -17.23
N VAL A 8 11.57 21.02 -16.95
CA VAL A 8 11.70 19.65 -17.42
C VAL A 8 10.55 18.90 -16.75
N TRP A 9 9.44 18.76 -17.46
CA TRP A 9 8.45 17.74 -17.16
C TRP A 9 9.13 16.40 -17.41
N VAL A 10 9.95 15.96 -16.47
CA VAL A 10 10.35 14.56 -16.40
C VAL A 10 9.00 13.83 -16.29
N ASN A 11 8.71 12.95 -17.25
CA ASN A 11 7.51 12.11 -17.28
C ASN A 11 7.51 11.17 -16.06
N LEU A 12 7.29 11.73 -14.87
CA LEU A 12 7.14 10.96 -13.64
C LEU A 12 5.81 10.25 -13.76
N MET A 13 5.84 8.92 -13.83
CA MET A 13 4.62 8.12 -13.74
C MET A 13 3.81 8.57 -12.54
N THR A 14 2.55 8.94 -12.77
CA THR A 14 1.69 9.34 -11.67
C THR A 14 1.13 8.10 -10.98
N SER A 15 0.98 8.15 -9.66
CA SER A 15 0.35 7.06 -8.91
C SER A 15 -1.08 6.80 -9.40
N LYS A 16 -1.76 7.84 -9.89
CA LYS A 16 -3.08 7.75 -10.53
C LYS A 16 -3.05 6.84 -11.75
N ASP A 17 -2.09 7.03 -12.66
CA ASP A 17 -2.02 6.27 -13.90
C ASP A 17 -1.61 4.82 -13.66
N VAL A 18 -0.65 4.57 -12.76
CA VAL A 18 -0.28 3.21 -12.36
C VAL A 18 -1.46 2.48 -11.70
N ASN A 19 -2.20 3.16 -10.82
CA ASN A 19 -3.34 2.56 -10.14
C ASN A 19 -4.51 2.24 -11.09
N LYS A 20 -4.74 3.04 -12.15
CA LYS A 20 -5.75 2.70 -13.17
C LYS A 20 -5.47 1.34 -13.79
N VAL A 21 -4.25 1.13 -14.28
CA VAL A 21 -3.85 -0.14 -14.92
C VAL A 21 -4.01 -1.32 -13.96
N GLN A 22 -3.59 -1.14 -12.70
CA GLN A 22 -3.64 -2.21 -11.70
C GLN A 22 -5.05 -2.49 -11.15
N ASN A 23 -6.01 -1.56 -11.28
CA ASN A 23 -7.37 -1.77 -10.78
C ASN A 23 -8.24 -2.60 -11.73
N GLU A 24 -7.91 -2.62 -13.03
CA GLU A 24 -8.66 -3.38 -14.04
C GLU A 24 -8.33 -4.87 -14.08
N VAL A 25 -7.19 -5.28 -13.52
CA VAL A 25 -6.81 -6.70 -13.48
C VAL A 25 -7.52 -7.46 -12.35
N LYS A 26 -7.73 -8.76 -12.56
CA LYS A 26 -8.50 -9.62 -11.64
C LYS A 26 -7.96 -9.57 -10.21
N LYS A 27 -8.89 -9.35 -9.27
CA LYS A 27 -8.60 -9.21 -7.84
C LYS A 27 -8.51 -10.60 -7.21
N ALA A 28 -7.28 -11.04 -6.91
CA ALA A 28 -7.01 -12.25 -6.13
C ALA A 28 -6.47 -11.90 -4.74
N SER A 29 -6.54 -12.87 -3.82
CA SER A 29 -5.87 -12.79 -2.52
C SER A 29 -5.25 -14.12 -2.16
N GLU A 30 -4.04 -14.09 -1.62
CA GLU A 30 -3.26 -15.27 -1.28
C GLU A 30 -2.94 -15.32 0.21
N LYS A 31 -2.62 -16.51 0.73
CA LYS A 31 -2.24 -16.68 2.14
C LYS A 31 -0.85 -16.15 2.45
N THR A 32 0.03 -16.04 1.45
CA THR A 32 1.42 -15.62 1.61
C THR A 32 1.76 -14.47 0.68
N LEU A 33 2.71 -13.62 1.10
CA LEU A 33 3.23 -12.53 0.28
C LEU A 33 3.77 -13.05 -1.06
N THR A 34 4.58 -14.12 -1.01
CA THR A 34 5.14 -14.78 -2.20
C THR A 34 4.06 -15.28 -3.14
N GLY A 35 2.96 -15.85 -2.62
CA GLY A 35 1.82 -16.28 -3.43
C GLY A 35 1.18 -15.09 -4.16
N ALA A 36 0.89 -14.01 -3.43
CA ALA A 36 0.28 -12.81 -3.99
C ALA A 36 1.16 -12.15 -5.06
N VAL A 37 2.48 -12.07 -4.82
CA VAL A 37 3.44 -11.54 -5.78
C VAL A 37 3.54 -12.43 -7.02
N LYS A 38 3.54 -13.76 -6.87
CA LYS A 38 3.52 -14.68 -8.03
C LYS A 38 2.28 -14.48 -8.89
N ALA A 39 1.11 -14.38 -8.27
CA ALA A 39 -0.14 -14.12 -8.99
C ALA A 39 -0.11 -12.77 -9.71
N TRP A 40 0.38 -11.72 -9.04
CA TRP A 40 0.59 -10.41 -9.66
C TRP A 40 1.55 -10.50 -10.85
N CYS A 41 2.73 -11.10 -10.67
CA CYS A 41 3.72 -11.22 -11.75
C CYS A 41 3.20 -12.02 -12.94
N GLN A 42 2.44 -13.09 -12.71
CA GLN A 42 1.81 -13.88 -13.79
C GLN A 42 0.90 -13.01 -14.67
N LEU A 43 0.06 -12.18 -14.05
CA LEU A 43 -0.84 -11.27 -14.77
C LEU A 43 -0.06 -10.26 -15.62
N PHE A 44 1.02 -9.67 -15.09
CA PHE A 44 1.75 -8.62 -15.81
C PHE A 44 2.86 -9.13 -16.74
N LYS A 45 3.23 -10.41 -16.68
CA LYS A 45 4.21 -11.01 -17.60
C LYS A 45 3.69 -11.04 -19.04
N SER A 46 2.40 -11.26 -19.22
CA SER A 46 1.71 -11.19 -20.50
C SER A 46 1.48 -9.72 -20.86
N GLY A 47 2.52 -9.04 -21.37
CA GLY A 47 2.41 -7.64 -21.81
C GLY A 47 1.31 -7.40 -22.86
N LYS A 48 0.86 -8.47 -23.53
CA LYS A 48 -0.25 -8.46 -24.48
C LYS A 48 -1.60 -8.25 -23.77
N GLU A 49 -1.85 -8.96 -22.68
CA GLU A 49 -3.09 -8.83 -21.89
C GLU A 49 -3.25 -7.44 -21.29
N ILE A 50 -2.18 -6.83 -20.75
CA ILE A 50 -2.28 -5.47 -20.19
C ILE A 50 -2.63 -4.46 -21.29
N ASN A 51 -1.93 -4.52 -22.42
CA ASN A 51 -2.15 -3.58 -23.52
C ASN A 51 -3.55 -3.74 -24.15
N GLU A 52 -4.08 -4.96 -24.17
CA GLU A 52 -5.47 -5.24 -24.58
C GLU A 52 -6.46 -4.68 -23.56
N ILE A 53 -6.28 -4.92 -22.24
CA ILE A 53 -7.11 -4.35 -21.17
C ILE A 53 -7.15 -2.82 -21.25
N LEU A 54 -6.01 -2.17 -21.48
CA LEU A 54 -5.94 -0.71 -21.60
C LEU A 54 -6.71 -0.19 -22.81
N LYS A 55 -6.67 -0.91 -23.94
CA LYS A 55 -7.42 -0.54 -25.15
C LYS A 55 -8.92 -0.78 -24.96
N ASP A 56 -9.30 -1.95 -24.45
CA ASP A 56 -10.69 -2.37 -24.29
C ASP A 56 -11.47 -1.47 -23.32
N ASN A 57 -10.78 -0.90 -22.32
CA ASN A 57 -11.36 0.01 -21.33
C ASN A 57 -11.14 1.51 -21.64
N ASP A 58 -10.62 1.87 -22.83
CA ASP A 58 -10.22 3.25 -23.21
C ASP A 58 -9.37 3.96 -22.14
N ILE A 59 -8.45 3.23 -21.50
CA ILE A 59 -7.61 3.76 -20.44
C ILE A 59 -6.41 4.49 -21.05
N LYS A 60 -6.45 5.81 -20.98
CA LYS A 60 -5.35 6.69 -21.36
C LYS A 60 -4.39 6.86 -20.19
N VAL A 61 -3.23 6.22 -20.30
CA VAL A 61 -2.08 6.34 -19.39
C VAL A 61 -0.82 6.60 -20.21
N ASP A 62 0.22 7.14 -19.57
CA ASP A 62 1.51 7.33 -20.23
C ASP A 62 2.04 5.99 -20.78
N LYS A 63 2.61 6.03 -21.99
CA LYS A 63 3.06 4.84 -22.72
C LYS A 63 4.16 4.07 -22.00
N THR A 64 4.83 4.68 -21.02
CA THR A 64 5.87 4.04 -20.23
C THR A 64 5.30 3.17 -19.10
N VAL A 65 4.06 3.38 -18.65
CA VAL A 65 3.47 2.72 -17.46
C VAL A 65 3.37 1.21 -17.64
N ALA A 66 2.77 0.76 -18.74
CA ALA A 66 2.62 -0.67 -19.02
C ALA A 66 3.99 -1.38 -19.17
N PRO A 67 4.95 -0.87 -19.97
CA PRO A 67 6.31 -1.42 -20.03
C PRO A 67 7.00 -1.55 -18.67
N ALA A 68 6.86 -0.56 -17.79
CA ALA A 68 7.48 -0.61 -16.46
C ALA A 68 6.85 -1.66 -15.54
N LEU A 69 5.53 -1.82 -15.59
CA LEU A 69 4.83 -2.89 -14.85
C LEU A 69 5.25 -4.27 -15.36
N ILE A 70 5.33 -4.44 -16.69
CA ILE A 70 5.78 -5.68 -17.33
C ILE A 70 7.24 -5.99 -16.95
N ALA A 71 8.13 -4.98 -16.97
CA ALA A 71 9.53 -5.15 -16.62
C ALA A 71 9.69 -5.63 -15.17
N LEU A 72 8.98 -5.02 -14.21
CA LEU A 72 8.97 -5.47 -12.82
C LEU A 72 8.42 -6.89 -12.68
N ALA A 73 7.35 -7.22 -13.40
CA ALA A 73 6.71 -8.52 -13.32
C ALA A 73 7.57 -9.68 -13.85
N LYS A 74 8.61 -9.41 -14.64
CA LYS A 74 9.57 -10.42 -15.10
C LYS A 74 10.38 -10.99 -13.93
N ASP A 75 10.75 -10.15 -12.97
CA ASP A 75 11.56 -10.54 -11.82
C ASP A 75 10.73 -10.56 -10.53
N LYS A 76 10.26 -11.77 -10.18
CA LYS A 76 9.45 -11.99 -8.98
C LYS A 76 10.22 -11.69 -7.68
N GLU A 77 11.54 -11.88 -7.65
CA GLU A 77 12.34 -11.72 -6.43
C GLU A 77 12.49 -10.24 -6.10
N ILE A 78 12.71 -9.40 -7.12
CA ILE A 78 12.70 -7.94 -6.98
C ILE A 78 11.37 -7.46 -6.40
N VAL A 79 10.23 -7.96 -6.92
CA VAL A 79 8.91 -7.55 -6.43
C VAL A 79 8.66 -8.00 -5.00
N ILE A 80 9.12 -9.20 -4.61
CA ILE A 80 9.05 -9.67 -3.22
C ILE A 80 9.87 -8.76 -2.30
N GLN A 81 11.11 -8.48 -2.66
CA GLN A 81 12.02 -7.68 -1.85
C GLN A 81 11.48 -6.26 -1.66
N LEU A 82 11.02 -5.64 -2.75
CA LEU A 82 10.31 -4.36 -2.76
C LEU A 82 9.11 -4.35 -1.81
N CYS A 83 8.29 -5.42 -1.83
CA CYS A 83 7.16 -5.50 -0.92
C CYS A 83 7.62 -5.59 0.55
N LYS A 84 8.68 -6.34 0.86
CA LYS A 84 9.24 -6.40 2.23
C LYS A 84 9.76 -5.05 2.70
N GLU A 85 10.43 -4.32 1.81
CA GLU A 85 10.98 -2.99 2.07
C GLU A 85 9.91 -1.91 2.21
N ILE A 86 8.75 -2.06 1.59
CA ILE A 86 7.68 -1.05 1.63
C ILE A 86 6.60 -1.38 2.66
N LEU A 87 6.28 -2.65 2.90
CA LEU A 87 5.19 -3.00 3.81
C LEU A 87 5.49 -2.56 5.25
N PRO A 88 4.47 -2.10 5.99
CA PRO A 88 4.61 -1.84 7.40
C PRO A 88 4.72 -3.16 8.16
N ARG A 89 5.47 -3.14 9.25
CA ARG A 89 5.69 -4.30 10.12
C ARG A 89 5.86 -3.88 11.56
N VAL A 90 5.48 -4.77 12.46
CA VAL A 90 5.86 -4.73 13.87
C VAL A 90 6.89 -5.83 14.04
N ASP A 91 8.09 -5.46 14.47
CA ASP A 91 9.30 -6.28 14.42
C ASP A 91 9.43 -6.93 13.03
N GLU A 92 9.32 -8.26 12.94
CA GLU A 92 9.41 -9.01 11.68
C GLU A 92 8.05 -9.38 11.06
N THR A 93 6.94 -9.00 11.68
CA THR A 93 5.58 -9.37 11.22
C THR A 93 4.94 -8.26 10.42
N PHE A 94 4.63 -8.53 9.13
CA PHE A 94 3.87 -7.58 8.31
C PHE A 94 2.49 -7.33 8.88
N CYS A 95 2.12 -6.05 8.96
CA CYS A 95 0.89 -5.62 9.60
C CYS A 95 -0.01 -4.82 8.66
N ALA A 96 -1.28 -4.77 9.00
CA ALA A 96 -2.23 -3.79 8.49
C ALA A 96 -2.79 -3.01 9.68
N TYR A 97 -3.32 -1.81 9.45
CA TYR A 97 -3.96 -1.03 10.49
C TYR A 97 -5.46 -1.28 10.47
N LYS A 98 -5.99 -1.77 11.58
CA LYS A 98 -7.43 -1.93 11.78
C LYS A 98 -7.92 -0.88 12.75
N GLU A 99 -8.99 -0.19 12.38
CA GLU A 99 -9.68 0.73 13.26
C GLU A 99 -10.32 -0.04 14.42
N ILE A 100 -9.97 0.38 15.64
CA ILE A 100 -10.46 -0.21 16.88
C ILE A 100 -11.33 0.75 17.68
N GLU A 101 -11.11 2.04 17.50
CA GLU A 101 -11.88 3.09 18.16
C GLU A 101 -12.15 4.23 17.18
N ARG A 102 -13.38 4.73 17.20
CA ARG A 102 -13.80 5.96 16.55
C ARG A 102 -14.74 6.70 17.50
N VAL A 103 -14.39 7.95 17.80
CA VAL A 103 -15.16 8.82 18.68
C VAL A 103 -15.41 10.14 17.96
N TYR A 104 -16.67 10.45 17.66
CA TYR A 104 -17.08 11.76 17.17
C TYR A 104 -17.19 12.77 18.31
N LEU A 105 -16.77 14.00 18.05
CA LEU A 105 -16.81 15.09 19.01
C LEU A 105 -18.19 15.75 19.08
N ASP A 106 -18.95 15.71 17.99
CA ASP A 106 -20.34 16.17 17.94
C ASP A 106 -21.25 15.18 18.68
N LYS A 107 -22.13 15.71 19.54
CA LYS A 107 -23.12 14.93 20.29
C LYS A 107 -24.14 14.25 19.36
N GLN A 108 -24.41 14.82 18.19
CA GLN A 108 -25.37 14.27 17.22
C GLN A 108 -24.85 13.03 16.49
N ASP A 109 -23.53 12.81 16.47
CA ASP A 109 -22.87 11.71 15.74
C ASP A 109 -22.33 10.62 16.67
N GLN A 110 -22.60 10.69 17.98
CA GLN A 110 -22.06 9.72 18.94
C GLN A 110 -22.61 8.29 18.76
N ASP A 111 -23.78 8.13 18.12
CA ASP A 111 -24.35 6.84 17.75
C ASP A 111 -23.46 6.08 16.73
N LYS A 112 -22.62 6.80 15.99
CA LYS A 112 -21.67 6.25 15.02
C LYS A 112 -20.32 5.87 15.64
N ASN A 113 -20.17 6.02 16.96
CA ASN A 113 -18.95 5.66 17.66
C ASN A 113 -18.71 4.15 17.59
N ILE A 114 -17.45 3.78 17.44
CA ILE A 114 -17.02 2.39 17.42
C ILE A 114 -15.98 2.24 18.51
N LYS A 115 -16.11 1.22 19.35
CA LYS A 115 -15.05 0.82 20.28
C LYS A 115 -15.04 -0.68 20.42
N LEU A 116 -13.94 -1.31 20.01
CA LEU A 116 -13.67 -2.71 20.27
C LEU A 116 -13.27 -2.89 21.74
N SER A 117 -13.67 -4.02 22.34
CA SER A 117 -13.24 -4.38 23.68
C SER A 117 -11.74 -4.66 23.73
N GLU A 118 -11.11 -4.41 24.87
CA GLU A 118 -9.67 -4.62 25.08
C GLU A 118 -9.24 -6.06 24.79
N ASP A 119 -10.05 -7.04 25.20
CA ASP A 119 -9.81 -8.46 24.90
C ASP A 119 -9.72 -8.73 23.40
N LYS A 120 -10.66 -8.17 22.62
CA LYS A 120 -10.67 -8.32 21.16
C LYS A 120 -9.51 -7.61 20.50
N VAL A 121 -9.10 -6.45 21.03
CA VAL A 121 -7.93 -5.71 20.52
C VAL A 121 -6.67 -6.55 20.75
N THR A 122 -6.51 -7.10 21.96
CA THR A 122 -5.38 -7.96 22.32
C THR A 122 -5.32 -9.19 21.43
N GLU A 123 -6.45 -9.88 21.20
CA GLU A 123 -6.55 -11.08 20.36
C GLU A 123 -6.12 -10.84 18.90
N ILE A 124 -6.49 -9.69 18.32
CA ILE A 124 -6.26 -9.42 16.89
C ILE A 124 -4.95 -8.68 16.60
N SER A 125 -4.33 -8.09 17.63
CA SER A 125 -3.18 -7.20 17.48
C SER A 125 -1.86 -7.96 17.41
N ILE A 126 -0.84 -7.29 16.86
CA ILE A 126 0.56 -7.72 16.98
C ILE A 126 1.18 -6.96 18.14
N THR A 127 1.89 -7.68 19.00
CA THR A 127 2.77 -7.10 20.01
C THR A 127 4.21 -7.13 19.53
N GLY A 128 4.98 -6.09 19.83
CA GLY A 128 6.40 -6.04 19.50
C GLY A 128 7.10 -4.89 20.20
N LYS A 129 8.25 -4.46 19.68
CA LYS A 129 9.04 -3.34 20.24
C LYS A 129 9.54 -2.33 19.20
N ALA A 130 9.52 -2.70 17.92
CA ALA A 130 9.85 -1.81 16.81
C ALA A 130 8.71 -1.78 15.79
N HIS A 131 8.42 -0.59 15.26
CA HIS A 131 7.39 -0.39 14.26
C HIS A 131 7.96 0.29 13.03
N LYS A 132 7.76 -0.33 11.86
CA LYS A 132 8.07 0.27 10.57
C LYS A 132 6.78 0.67 9.86
N ARG A 133 6.72 1.93 9.43
CA ARG A 133 5.63 2.48 8.62
C ARG A 133 5.73 2.02 7.17
N PHE A 134 4.62 2.15 6.43
CA PHE A 134 4.58 1.87 4.99
C PHE A 134 5.51 2.82 4.24
N GLY A 135 6.29 2.32 3.29
CA GLY A 135 7.28 3.05 2.51
C GLY A 135 8.71 2.83 2.99
N TYR A 136 9.65 3.64 2.48
CA TYR A 136 11.08 3.60 2.84
C TYR A 136 11.37 4.27 4.17
N ASN A 137 10.65 3.85 5.21
CA ASN A 137 10.85 4.31 6.58
C ASN A 137 11.64 3.27 7.35
N GLU A 138 12.54 3.75 8.19
CA GLU A 138 13.23 2.90 9.16
C GLU A 138 12.28 2.50 10.30
N PRO A 139 12.46 1.31 10.91
CA PRO A 139 11.75 0.94 12.13
C PRO A 139 12.06 1.92 13.26
N VAL A 140 11.03 2.28 14.03
CA VAL A 140 11.13 3.13 15.23
C VAL A 140 10.77 2.29 16.45
N GLU A 141 11.62 2.33 17.47
CA GLU A 141 11.37 1.63 18.74
C GLU A 141 10.27 2.32 19.57
N TYR A 142 9.54 1.54 20.35
CA TYR A 142 8.52 2.01 21.29
C TYR A 142 8.57 1.20 22.58
N GLU A 143 7.82 1.62 23.62
CA GLU A 143 7.81 0.98 24.95
C GLU A 143 7.46 -0.52 24.93
N GLY A 144 6.90 -0.99 23.82
CA GLY A 144 6.55 -2.37 23.57
C GLY A 144 5.07 -2.66 23.82
N GLY A 145 4.61 -3.81 23.33
CA GLY A 145 3.19 -4.19 23.40
C GLY A 145 2.47 -3.89 22.09
N VAL A 146 1.19 -3.53 22.16
CA VAL A 146 0.38 -3.27 20.96
C VAL A 146 0.74 -1.92 20.36
N TYR A 147 1.07 -1.89 19.08
CA TYR A 147 1.27 -0.63 18.37
C TYR A 147 -0.08 0.01 18.01
N TYR A 148 -0.27 1.25 18.47
CA TYR A 148 -1.45 2.08 18.16
C TYR A 148 -1.09 3.28 17.29
N GLU A 149 -1.92 3.55 16.30
CA GLU A 149 -1.88 4.76 15.49
C GLU A 149 -3.13 5.59 15.81
N MET A 150 -2.90 6.82 16.29
CA MET A 150 -3.97 7.75 16.64
C MET A 150 -4.08 8.84 15.60
N PHE A 151 -5.31 9.12 15.18
CA PHE A 151 -5.66 10.24 14.33
C PHE A 151 -6.66 11.13 15.07
N ASN A 152 -6.27 12.37 15.35
CA ASN A 152 -7.12 13.36 16.01
C ASN A 152 -7.52 14.42 14.97
N GLY A 153 -8.73 14.27 14.42
CA GLY A 153 -9.35 15.25 13.56
C GLY A 153 -10.15 16.29 14.36
N SER A 154 -10.60 17.33 13.67
CA SER A 154 -11.46 18.37 14.25
C SER A 154 -12.88 17.88 14.55
N ASP A 155 -13.34 16.83 13.87
CA ASP A 155 -14.67 16.23 13.99
C ASP A 155 -14.65 14.92 14.79
N LYS A 156 -13.54 14.18 14.76
CA LYS A 156 -13.44 12.84 15.35
C LYS A 156 -12.02 12.43 15.70
N ARG A 157 -11.93 11.52 16.67
CA ARG A 157 -10.73 10.75 17.00
C ARG A 157 -10.87 9.33 16.46
N ILE A 158 -9.81 8.80 15.85
CA ILE A 158 -9.72 7.42 15.39
C ILE A 158 -8.47 6.79 15.99
N VAL A 159 -8.60 5.60 16.56
CA VAL A 159 -7.49 4.77 17.01
C VAL A 159 -7.46 3.50 16.17
N LYS A 160 -6.30 3.20 15.60
CA LYS A 160 -6.04 1.96 14.88
C LYS A 160 -4.97 1.16 15.61
N CYS A 161 -5.03 -0.17 15.53
CA CYS A 161 -3.96 -1.04 15.97
C CYS A 161 -3.35 -1.80 14.79
N ALA A 162 -2.09 -2.20 14.95
CA ALA A 162 -1.42 -3.11 14.01
C ALA A 162 -1.97 -4.54 14.19
N VAL A 163 -2.48 -5.13 13.10
CA VAL A 163 -2.98 -6.51 13.04
C VAL A 163 -2.21 -7.31 11.98
N PRO A 164 -2.03 -8.64 12.14
CA PRO A 164 -1.30 -9.43 11.15
C PRO A 164 -2.07 -9.53 9.84
N ILE A 165 -1.34 -9.47 8.73
CA ILE A 165 -1.92 -9.66 7.40
C ILE A 165 -2.28 -11.13 7.22
N LYS A 166 -3.57 -11.47 7.37
CA LYS A 166 -4.08 -12.83 7.17
C LYS A 166 -4.17 -13.23 5.69
N ARG A 167 -4.35 -12.25 4.80
CA ARG A 167 -4.43 -12.44 3.35
C ARG A 167 -3.76 -11.30 2.62
N TYR A 168 -2.81 -11.63 1.76
CA TYR A 168 -2.10 -10.70 0.91
C TYR A 168 -2.93 -10.50 -0.36
N THR A 169 -3.55 -9.33 -0.48
CA THR A 169 -4.39 -9.01 -1.63
C THR A 169 -3.56 -8.48 -2.77
N PHE A 170 -4.05 -8.65 -4.00
CA PHE A 170 -3.47 -8.01 -5.17
C PHE A 170 -3.35 -6.48 -4.98
N SER A 171 -4.35 -5.84 -4.36
CA SER A 171 -4.31 -4.39 -4.07
C SER A 171 -3.13 -4.00 -3.16
N LEU A 172 -2.74 -4.87 -2.23
CA LEU A 172 -1.58 -4.62 -1.38
C LEU A 172 -0.29 -4.63 -2.20
N ILE A 173 -0.11 -5.62 -3.07
CA ILE A 173 1.05 -5.69 -3.98
C ILE A 173 1.07 -4.48 -4.91
N ALA A 174 -0.09 -4.13 -5.46
CA ALA A 174 -0.25 -2.98 -6.34
C ALA A 174 0.13 -1.67 -5.65
N LYS A 175 -0.23 -1.48 -4.38
CA LYS A 175 0.20 -0.31 -3.59
C LYS A 175 1.71 -0.26 -3.43
N CYS A 176 2.37 -1.38 -3.14
CA CYS A 176 3.83 -1.43 -3.03
C CYS A 176 4.49 -1.10 -4.37
N VAL A 177 4.03 -1.71 -5.46
CA VAL A 177 4.55 -1.48 -6.82
C VAL A 177 4.30 -0.04 -7.27
N THR A 178 3.11 0.52 -7.05
CA THR A 178 2.82 1.93 -7.34
C THR A 178 3.73 2.84 -6.53
N TYR A 179 3.89 2.61 -5.23
CA TYR A 179 4.79 3.40 -4.40
C TYR A 179 6.21 3.35 -4.98
N TYR A 180 6.75 2.16 -5.26
CA TYR A 180 8.06 1.99 -5.87
C TYR A 180 8.22 2.75 -7.20
N LEU A 181 7.25 2.61 -8.10
CA LEU A 181 7.28 3.22 -9.44
C LEU A 181 7.22 4.74 -9.43
N THR A 182 6.65 5.33 -8.38
CA THR A 182 6.34 6.76 -8.32
C THR A 182 7.12 7.51 -7.24
N HIS A 183 7.93 6.80 -6.44
CA HIS A 183 8.71 7.41 -5.39
C HIS A 183 9.98 8.09 -5.95
N PRO A 184 10.25 9.36 -5.61
CA PRO A 184 11.40 10.10 -6.14
C PRO A 184 12.76 9.46 -5.85
N LYS A 185 12.89 8.70 -4.75
CA LYS A 185 14.15 8.00 -4.42
C LYS A 185 14.55 6.91 -5.42
N ASN A 186 13.60 6.42 -6.21
CA ASN A 186 13.83 5.32 -7.13
C ASN A 186 14.07 5.85 -8.55
N GLU A 187 14.76 6.99 -8.69
CA GLU A 187 15.13 7.56 -9.99
C GLU A 187 15.60 6.44 -10.93
N ARG A 188 14.94 6.38 -12.09
CA ARG A 188 15.12 5.35 -13.11
C ARG A 188 15.74 5.92 -14.35
#